data_AF-A0A9X1UKW7-F1
#
_entry.id   AF-A0A9X1UKW7-F1
#
_cell.length_a   1.000
_cell.length_b   1.000
_cell.length_c   1.000
_cell.angle_alpha   90.00
_cell.angle_beta   90.00
_cell.angle_gamma   90.00
#
_symmetry.space_group_name_H-M   'P 1'
#
loop_
_entity.id
_entity.type
_entity.pdbx_description
1 polymer ?
#
loop_
_entity_poly.entity_id
_entity_poly.type
_entity_poly.pdbx_seq_one_letter_code
_entity_poly.pdbx_strand_id
1 'polypeptide(L)' 'MPAAAGVRAQALQADGGLVDDFRLVQTPRALHVCNAPSPAATASIAIGRHIAQRVPAP' A
#
# COMPACT_ATOMS: atom_id res chain seq x y z
N MET A 1 -2.48 27.48 -7.70
CA MET A 1 -3.45 27.24 -6.60
C MET A 1 -2.82 26.25 -5.64
N PRO A 2 -2.73 26.53 -4.33
CA PRO A 2 -2.35 25.49 -3.38
C PRO A 2 -3.45 24.42 -3.31
N ALA A 3 -3.07 23.15 -3.35
CA ALA A 3 -3.97 22.03 -3.08
C ALA A 3 -3.97 21.72 -1.57
N ALA A 4 -5.03 21.06 -1.08
CA ALA A 4 -5.04 20.57 0.30
C ALA A 4 -3.86 19.64 0.57
N ALA A 5 -3.29 19.71 1.77
CA ALA A 5 -2.22 18.80 2.17
C ALA A 5 -2.71 17.35 2.16
N GLY A 6 -1.88 16.43 1.65
CA GLY A 6 -2.16 15.00 1.60
C GLY A 6 -1.19 14.19 2.45
N VAL A 7 -1.67 13.12 3.07
CA VAL A 7 -0.84 12.15 3.80
C VAL A 7 -0.66 10.88 2.96
N ARG A 8 0.50 10.22 3.09
CA ARG A 8 0.82 8.96 2.40
C ARG A 8 1.16 7.90 3.43
N ALA A 9 0.73 6.67 3.20
CA ALA A 9 1.24 5.52 3.94
C ALA A 9 2.68 5.26 3.47
N GLN A 10 3.65 5.69 4.28
CA GLN A 10 5.08 5.53 4.04
C GLN A 10 5.70 4.67 5.13
N ALA A 11 6.25 3.52 4.76
CA ALA A 11 6.87 2.58 5.70
C ALA A 11 8.37 2.87 5.83
N LEU A 12 8.85 2.84 7.07
CA LEU A 12 10.27 2.90 7.44
C LEU A 12 10.76 1.51 7.81
N GLN A 13 11.90 1.11 7.27
CA GLN A 13 12.59 -0.14 7.60
C GLN A 13 13.44 0.02 8.85
N ALA A 14 13.85 -1.11 9.45
CA ALA A 14 14.60 -1.11 10.71
C ALA A 14 16.00 -0.47 10.57
N ASP A 15 16.55 -0.46 9.36
CA ASP A 15 17.81 0.20 9.01
C ASP A 15 17.66 1.70 8.70
N GLY A 16 16.43 2.23 8.79
CA GLY A 16 16.11 3.62 8.46
C GLY A 16 15.82 3.88 6.98
N GLY A 17 15.83 2.86 6.12
CA GLY A 17 15.44 2.99 4.72
C GLY A 17 13.93 3.16 4.54
N LEU A 18 13.51 4.01 3.59
CA LEU A 18 12.11 4.09 3.18
C LEU A 18 11.77 2.92 2.25
N VAL A 19 10.51 2.50 2.24
CA VAL A 19 10.04 1.48 1.31
C VAL A 19 9.56 2.15 0.02
N ASP A 20 10.14 1.76 -1.10
CA ASP A 20 9.85 2.39 -2.40
C ASP A 20 8.56 1.88 -3.06
N ASP A 21 8.10 0.67 -2.74
CA ASP A 21 6.95 0.02 -3.40
C ASP A 21 5.88 -0.45 -2.40
N PHE A 22 4.76 -1.00 -2.87
CA PHE A 22 3.71 -1.54 -2.02
C PHE A 22 4.26 -2.60 -1.05
N ARG A 23 3.97 -2.41 0.24
CA ARG A 23 4.31 -3.38 1.28
C ARG A 23 3.05 -4.03 1.79
N LEU A 24 2.85 -5.30 1.44
CA LEU A 24 1.73 -6.09 1.92
C LEU A 24 2.17 -7.01 3.06
N VAL A 25 1.42 -7.01 4.17
CA VAL A 25 1.68 -7.90 5.32
C VAL A 25 0.43 -8.74 5.56
N GLN A 26 0.58 -10.07 5.52
CA GLN A 26 -0.53 -10.99 5.73
C GLN A 26 -0.47 -11.57 7.14
N THR A 27 -1.64 -11.61 7.78
CA THR A 27 -1.88 -12.32 9.05
C THR A 27 -2.96 -13.38 8.81
N PRO A 28 -3.25 -14.27 9.77
CA PRO A 28 -4.27 -15.30 9.58
C PRO A 28 -5.67 -14.78 9.23
N ARG A 29 -5.99 -13.52 9.55
CA ARG A 29 -7.33 -12.93 9.34
C ARG A 29 -7.33 -11.58 8.62
N ALA A 30 -6.18 -11.11 8.14
CA ALA A 30 -6.09 -9.81 7.49
C ALA A 30 -4.94 -9.73 6.48
N LEU A 31 -5.14 -8.89 5.48
CA LEU A 31 -4.11 -8.44 4.55
C LEU A 31 -3.95 -6.92 4.71
N HIS A 32 -2.78 -6.48 5.19
CA HIS A 32 -2.48 -5.09 5.45
C HIS A 32 -1.69 -4.47 4.29
N VAL A 33 -2.05 -3.25 3.88
CA VAL A 33 -1.25 -2.42 2.97
C VAL A 33 -0.47 -1.41 3.82
N CYS A 34 0.78 -1.72 4.13
CA CYS A 34 1.63 -0.94 5.05
C CYS A 34 2.44 0.16 4.35
N ASN A 35 2.61 0.08 3.04
CA ASN A 35 3.23 1.12 2.22
C ASN A 35 2.48 1.23 0.89
N ALA A 36 2.32 2.44 0.38
CA ALA A 36 1.78 2.69 -0.95
C ALA A 36 2.54 3.86 -1.63
N PRO A 37 3.24 3.62 -2.75
CA PRO A 37 4.02 4.65 -3.41
C PRO A 37 3.17 5.71 -4.10
N SER A 38 3.79 6.81 -4.52
CA SER A 38 3.12 7.81 -5.37
C SER A 38 3.36 7.50 -6.85
N PRO A 39 2.34 7.64 -7.74
CA PRO A 39 0.93 7.83 -7.45
C PRO A 39 0.20 6.48 -7.41
N ALA A 40 -0.02 5.91 -6.22
CA ALA A 40 -0.85 4.71 -6.03
C ALA A 40 -2.24 4.87 -6.64
N ALA A 41 -2.76 6.10 -6.74
CA ALA A 41 -4.01 6.41 -7.44
C ALA A 41 -4.00 5.96 -8.90
N THR A 42 -2.90 6.15 -9.63
CA THR A 42 -2.75 5.73 -11.04
C THR A 42 -2.69 4.21 -11.16
N ALA A 43 -2.10 3.52 -10.19
CA ALA A 43 -2.02 2.05 -10.16
C ALA A 43 -3.19 1.38 -9.41
N SER A 44 -4.21 2.13 -9.01
CA SER A 44 -5.25 1.70 -8.06
C SER A 44 -6.01 0.44 -8.50
N ILE A 45 -6.33 0.31 -9.79
CA ILE A 45 -7.02 -0.87 -10.34
C ILE A 45 -6.10 -2.09 -10.35
N ALA A 46 -4.84 -1.92 -10.75
CA ALA A 46 -3.88 -3.02 -10.82
C ALA A 46 -3.59 -3.57 -9.42
N ILE A 47 -3.30 -2.69 -8.45
CA ILE A 47 -3.07 -3.11 -7.07
C ILE A 47 -4.33 -3.68 -6.43
N GLY A 48 -5.51 -3.12 -6.72
CA GLY A 48 -6.79 -3.64 -6.22
C GLY A 48 -7.05 -5.08 -6.66
N ARG A 49 -6.79 -5.42 -7.92
CA ARG A 49 -6.89 -6.80 -8.44
C ARG A 49 -5.92 -7.74 -7.74
N HIS A 50 -4.67 -7.29 -7.56
CA HIS A 50 -3.63 -8.07 -6.88
C HIS A 50 -3.98 -8.36 -5.42
N ILE A 51 -4.54 -7.38 -4.71
CA ILE A 51 -5.05 -7.55 -3.34
C ILE A 51 -6.21 -8.55 -3.32
N ALA A 52 -7.19 -8.41 -4.21
CA ALA A 52 -8.36 -9.29 -4.27
C ALA A 52 -7.99 -10.76 -4.52
N GLN A 53 -6.98 -11.04 -5.33
CA GLN A 53 -6.48 -12.40 -5.59
C GLN A 53 -5.84 -13.08 -4.36
N ARG A 54 -5.40 -12.29 -3.38
CA ARG A 54 -4.75 -12.79 -2.15
C ARG A 54 -5.73 -12.98 -1.00
N VAL A 55 -6.95 -12.46 -1.13
CA VAL A 55 -8.01 -12.63 -0.14
C VAL A 55 -8.80 -13.88 -0.53
N PRO A 56 -9.00 -14.86 0.38
CA PRO A 56 -9.84 -16.01 0.10
C PRO A 56 -11.24 -15.60 -0.34
N ALA A 57 -11.86 -16.40 -1.21
CA ALA A 57 -13.28 -16.24 -1.50
C ALA A 57 -14.09 -16.28 -0.19
N PRO A 58 -15.16 -15.48 -0.09
CA PRO A 58 -16.02 -15.45 1.09
C PRO A 58 -16.63 -16.81 1.42
#